data_AF-A0AAN7SRC8-F1
#
_entry.id   AF-A0AAN7SRC8-F1
#
_cell.length_a   1.000
_cell.length_b   1.000
_cell.length_c   1.000
_cell.angle_alpha   90.00
_cell.angle_beta   90.00
_cell.angle_gamma   90.00
#
_symmetry.space_group_name_H-M   'P 1'
#
loop_
_entity.id
_entity.type
_entity.pdbx_description
1 polymer ?
#
loop_
_entity_poly.entity_id
_entity_poly.type
_entity_poly.pdbx_seq_one_letter_code
_entity_poly.pdbx_strand_id
1 'polypeptide(L)'
;MASAVTDKIKEKRNRVFVGQLPDDFLRISVSRQQQQEAADRQAALALHQQFLTTQPYLSNPIGRLSITLAQAKLAKNYGISRMDPYCRVRVGHCVYETHTDPNGGKNPRWNKITQCLLPQGVNTISIEIYDERSFTMDELIAWTTITIPQQVMNGETHEDWYQLNGKLGDGLEGMINIVLSYTAAPQPYMCPMGPPIMVVPNVGGSRVPASMALYPAPSGGAQPPQPIGPIVLSEAELKQIEEMFPNIDKEVIKTVFEANRGNKDGTVNSLLQMCE
;
A
#
# COMPACT_ATOMS: atom_id res chain seq x y z
N MET A 1 -31.58 -71.05 -9.59
CA MET A 1 -30.60 -70.96 -8.48
C MET A 1 -30.35 -69.55 -7.92
N ALA A 2 -30.74 -68.46 -8.60
CA ALA A 2 -30.51 -67.08 -8.13
C ALA A 2 -31.40 -66.62 -6.94
N SER A 3 -32.61 -67.15 -6.80
CA SER A 3 -33.57 -66.77 -5.74
C SER A 3 -33.11 -67.22 -4.34
N ALA A 4 -32.52 -68.41 -4.22
CA ALA A 4 -32.11 -68.97 -2.94
C ALA A 4 -30.93 -68.21 -2.29
N VAL A 5 -30.12 -67.53 -3.09
CA VAL A 5 -28.99 -66.70 -2.62
C VAL A 5 -29.50 -65.36 -2.08
N THR A 6 -30.52 -64.79 -2.71
CA THR A 6 -31.14 -63.53 -2.30
C THR A 6 -31.89 -63.69 -0.97
N ASP A 7 -32.55 -64.83 -0.77
CA ASP A 7 -33.24 -65.13 0.50
C ASP A 7 -32.26 -65.32 1.67
N LYS A 8 -31.13 -65.99 1.45
CA LYS A 8 -30.08 -66.15 2.47
C LYS A 8 -29.44 -64.83 2.88
N ILE A 9 -29.26 -63.90 1.94
CA ILE A 9 -28.72 -62.56 2.22
C ILE A 9 -29.74 -61.73 3.00
N LYS A 10 -31.02 -61.84 2.66
CA LYS A 10 -32.11 -61.15 3.35
C LYS A 10 -32.28 -61.66 4.79
N GLU A 11 -32.17 -62.97 5.00
CA GLU A 11 -32.22 -63.58 6.33
C GLU A 11 -31.02 -63.16 7.20
N LYS A 12 -29.80 -63.15 6.63
CA LYS A 12 -28.62 -62.64 7.34
C LYS A 12 -28.75 -61.16 7.71
N ARG A 13 -29.30 -60.32 6.83
CA ARG A 13 -29.57 -58.90 7.13
C ARG A 13 -30.56 -58.74 8.28
N ASN A 14 -31.65 -59.52 8.28
CA ASN A 14 -32.65 -59.47 9.35
C ASN A 14 -32.13 -59.97 10.70
N ARG A 15 -31.17 -60.91 10.73
CA ARG A 15 -30.54 -61.36 11.98
C ARG A 15 -29.55 -60.36 12.59
N VAL A 16 -29.04 -59.41 11.80
CA VAL A 16 -27.99 -58.48 12.21
C VAL A 16 -28.53 -57.05 12.43
N PHE A 17 -29.66 -56.69 11.81
CA PHE A 17 -30.30 -55.40 12.00
C PHE A 17 -31.03 -55.33 13.36
N VAL A 18 -30.55 -54.49 14.27
CA VAL A 18 -31.04 -54.38 15.66
C VAL A 18 -32.20 -53.36 15.81
N GLY A 19 -32.77 -52.85 14.72
CA GLY A 19 -33.84 -51.85 14.73
C GLY A 19 -33.69 -50.79 13.63
N GLN A 20 -34.55 -49.76 13.65
CA GLN A 20 -34.35 -48.61 12.77
C GLN A 20 -33.13 -47.80 13.23
N LEU A 21 -32.23 -47.51 12.29
CA LEU A 21 -31.02 -46.74 12.55
C LEU A 21 -31.42 -45.28 12.86
N PRO A 22 -30.95 -44.68 13.96
CA PRO A 22 -31.25 -43.27 14.26
C PRO A 22 -30.78 -42.36 13.12
N ASP A 23 -31.52 -41.28 12.86
CA ASP A 23 -31.24 -40.32 11.77
C ASP A 23 -29.84 -39.67 11.86
N ASP A 24 -29.24 -39.69 13.06
CA ASP A 24 -27.92 -39.13 13.36
C ASP A 24 -26.81 -40.17 13.53
N PHE A 25 -27.04 -41.42 13.12
CA PHE A 25 -26.01 -42.45 13.18
C PHE A 25 -24.80 -42.07 12.30
N LEU A 26 -23.61 -42.02 12.90
CA LEU A 26 -22.33 -41.55 12.32
C LEU A 26 -22.24 -40.04 12.00
N ARG A 27 -23.18 -39.20 12.44
CA ARG A 27 -23.04 -37.74 12.29
C ARG A 27 -22.26 -37.15 13.46
N ILE A 28 -21.16 -36.47 13.15
CA ILE A 28 -20.43 -35.66 14.13
C ILE A 28 -21.24 -34.37 14.30
N SER A 29 -21.98 -34.24 15.40
CA SER A 29 -22.67 -32.99 15.74
C SER A 29 -21.63 -31.93 16.07
N VAL A 30 -21.38 -31.02 15.14
CA VAL A 30 -20.59 -29.80 15.42
C VAL A 30 -21.35 -29.03 16.51
N SER A 31 -20.70 -28.79 17.65
CA SER A 31 -21.36 -28.08 18.75
C SER A 31 -21.70 -26.65 18.31
N ARG A 32 -22.83 -26.09 18.78
CA ARG A 32 -23.20 -24.69 18.49
C ARG A 32 -22.07 -23.71 18.82
N GLN A 33 -21.32 -24.00 19.87
CA GLN A 33 -20.18 -23.20 20.30
C GLN A 33 -19.07 -23.15 19.24
N GLN A 34 -18.75 -24.29 18.62
CA GLN A 34 -17.71 -24.38 17.61
C GLN A 34 -18.11 -23.68 16.29
N GLN A 35 -19.41 -23.68 15.98
CA GLN A 35 -19.96 -22.96 14.84
C GLN A 35 -19.94 -21.44 15.05
N GLN A 36 -20.21 -21.00 16.29
CA GLN A 36 -20.13 -19.59 16.68
C GLN A 36 -18.69 -19.08 16.67
N GLU A 37 -17.73 -19.87 17.17
CA GLU A 37 -16.30 -19.52 17.14
C GLU A 37 -15.76 -19.37 15.70
N ALA A 38 -16.23 -20.21 14.77
CA ALA A 38 -15.86 -20.09 13.36
C ALA A 38 -16.41 -18.80 12.72
N ALA A 39 -17.65 -18.43 13.06
CA ALA A 39 -18.26 -17.19 12.58
C ALA A 39 -17.55 -15.95 13.15
N ASP A 40 -17.23 -15.95 14.45
CA ASP A 40 -16.52 -14.87 15.13
C ASP A 40 -15.11 -14.70 14.56
N ARG A 41 -14.40 -15.81 14.30
CA ARG A 41 -13.08 -15.79 13.66
C ARG A 41 -13.14 -15.17 12.26
N GLN A 42 -14.18 -15.49 11.48
CA GLN A 42 -14.35 -14.92 10.14
C GLN A 42 -14.67 -13.42 10.20
N ALA A 43 -15.52 -12.99 11.14
CA ALA A 43 -15.81 -11.59 11.38
C ALA A 43 -14.55 -10.80 11.80
N ALA A 44 -13.73 -11.37 12.69
CA ALA A 44 -12.47 -10.76 13.12
C ALA A 44 -11.47 -10.60 11.96
N LEU A 45 -11.36 -11.58 11.07
CA LEU A 45 -10.50 -11.49 9.88
C LEU A 45 -11.00 -10.44 8.88
N ALA A 46 -12.32 -10.34 8.67
CA ALA A 46 -12.91 -9.34 7.79
C ALA A 46 -12.68 -7.91 8.32
N LEU A 47 -12.88 -7.69 9.62
CA LEU A 47 -12.58 -6.41 10.27
C LEU A 47 -11.10 -6.05 10.18
N HIS A 48 -10.20 -7.03 10.38
CA HIS A 48 -8.76 -6.81 10.24
C HIS A 48 -8.37 -6.38 8.82
N GLN A 49 -8.94 -7.01 7.79
CA GLN A 49 -8.72 -6.60 6.38
C GLN A 49 -9.27 -5.20 6.08
N GLN A 50 -10.44 -4.86 6.62
CA GLN A 50 -10.97 -3.51 6.51
C GLN A 50 -10.04 -2.49 7.18
N PHE A 51 -9.49 -2.79 8.36
CA PHE A 51 -8.58 -1.88 9.07
C PHE A 51 -7.26 -1.63 8.32
N LEU A 52 -6.75 -2.64 7.60
CA LEU A 52 -5.56 -2.48 6.75
C LEU A 52 -5.84 -1.65 5.49
N THR A 53 -7.07 -1.67 4.97
CA THR A 53 -7.46 -0.95 3.74
C THR A 53 -8.01 0.45 4.02
N THR A 54 -8.53 0.69 5.22
CA THR A 54 -9.04 1.98 5.66
C THR A 54 -8.03 2.67 6.57
N GLN A 55 -6.84 2.96 6.05
CA GLN A 55 -5.99 4.00 6.66
C GLN A 55 -6.60 5.34 6.27
N PRO A 56 -7.22 6.07 7.20
CA PRO A 56 -7.82 7.34 6.87
C PRO A 56 -6.66 8.35 6.80
N TYR A 57 -6.61 9.12 5.71
CA TYR A 57 -5.86 10.38 5.57
C TYR A 57 -4.43 10.39 4.99
N LEU A 58 -3.91 9.32 4.40
CA LEU A 58 -2.77 9.45 3.50
C LEU A 58 -3.10 8.89 2.11
N SER A 59 -3.66 9.77 1.29
CA SER A 59 -3.72 9.61 -0.17
C SER A 59 -2.32 9.29 -0.69
N ASN A 60 -2.08 8.04 -1.07
CA ASN A 60 -0.89 7.51 -1.76
C ASN A 60 0.39 8.33 -1.51
N PRO A 61 1.05 8.17 -0.35
CA PRO A 61 2.28 8.90 -0.07
C PRO A 61 3.37 8.47 -1.05
N ILE A 62 4.00 9.43 -1.72
CA ILE A 62 5.08 9.16 -2.68
C ILE A 62 6.42 8.91 -1.95
N GLY A 63 6.56 9.41 -0.72
CA GLY A 63 7.73 9.21 0.11
C GLY A 63 7.68 9.98 1.42
N ARG A 64 8.82 10.00 2.11
CA ARG A 64 9.01 10.71 3.39
C ARG A 64 9.87 11.94 3.16
N LEU A 65 9.31 13.11 3.42
CA LEU A 65 10.00 14.39 3.44
C LEU A 65 10.46 14.70 4.86
N SER A 66 11.75 14.94 5.04
CA SER A 66 12.33 15.44 6.29
C SER A 66 12.61 16.93 6.16
N ILE A 67 12.02 17.71 7.06
CA ILE A 67 12.14 19.17 7.10
C ILE A 67 12.83 19.53 8.40
N THR A 68 14.02 20.12 8.32
CA THR A 68 14.73 20.62 9.49
C THR A 68 14.62 22.14 9.53
N LEU A 69 13.95 22.65 10.55
CA LEU A 69 13.92 24.07 10.85
C LEU A 69 15.07 24.40 11.78
N ALA A 70 16.16 24.93 11.23
CA ALA A 70 17.39 25.15 11.98
C ALA A 70 17.31 26.44 12.82
N GLN A 71 17.25 27.58 12.14
CA GLN A 71 17.30 28.90 12.76
C GLN A 71 16.67 29.97 11.87
N ALA A 72 16.33 31.11 12.44
CA ALA A 72 15.90 32.29 11.69
C ALA A 72 16.69 33.53 12.09
N LYS A 73 16.68 34.53 11.20
CA LYS A 73 17.16 35.89 11.44
C LYS A 73 16.01 36.83 11.11
N LEU A 74 15.33 37.31 12.13
CA LEU A 74 14.18 38.20 12.02
C LEU A 74 14.63 39.67 11.98
N ALA A 75 13.95 40.48 11.16
CA ALA A 75 14.28 41.89 11.00
C ALA A 75 13.96 42.71 12.26
N LYS A 76 12.87 42.38 12.96
CA LYS A 76 12.34 43.18 14.07
C LYS A 76 11.94 42.32 15.28
N ASN A 77 12.02 42.92 16.47
CA ASN A 77 11.44 42.37 17.70
C ASN A 77 10.07 43.01 17.91
N TYR A 78 9.01 42.20 17.94
CA TYR A 78 7.63 42.65 18.17
C TYR A 78 7.17 42.48 19.61
N GLY A 79 7.89 41.69 20.40
CA GLY A 79 7.64 41.56 21.84
C GLY A 79 8.02 42.82 22.62
N ILE A 80 7.34 43.02 23.76
CA ILE A 80 7.74 44.01 24.77
C ILE A 80 9.09 43.60 25.38
N SER A 81 9.24 42.31 25.68
CA SER A 81 10.51 41.64 25.98
C SER A 81 11.10 41.04 24.70
N ARG A 82 12.18 40.25 24.83
CA ARG A 82 12.59 39.35 23.74
C ARG A 82 11.42 38.41 23.42
N MET A 83 11.20 38.20 22.12
CA MET A 83 10.23 37.23 21.64
C MET A 83 10.64 35.80 22.01
N ASP A 84 9.64 34.95 22.13
CA ASP A 84 9.73 33.51 22.34
C ASP A 84 9.21 32.79 21.08
N PRO A 85 9.99 32.74 19.99
CA PRO A 85 9.46 32.30 18.72
C PRO A 85 9.42 30.77 18.56
N TYR A 86 8.39 30.29 17.86
CA TYR A 86 8.26 28.91 17.40
C TYR A 86 7.76 28.88 15.95
N CYS A 87 8.01 27.78 15.25
CA CYS A 87 7.60 27.60 13.87
C CYS A 87 6.44 26.60 13.76
N ARG A 88 5.48 26.90 12.89
CA ARG A 88 4.44 25.99 12.42
C ARG A 88 4.66 25.69 10.95
N VAL A 89 4.75 24.42 10.61
CA VAL A 89 4.96 23.91 9.25
C VAL A 89 3.72 23.19 8.79
N ARG A 90 3.22 23.55 7.61
CA ARG A 90 2.09 22.89 6.96
C ARG A 90 2.53 22.28 5.63
N VAL A 91 2.27 20.99 5.48
CA VAL A 91 2.51 20.21 4.24
C VAL A 91 1.21 19.50 3.87
N GLY A 92 0.54 19.96 2.82
CA GLY A 92 -0.81 19.51 2.48
C GLY A 92 -1.78 19.73 3.64
N HIS A 93 -2.36 18.65 4.17
CA HIS A 93 -3.26 18.69 5.33
C HIS A 93 -2.57 18.49 6.68
N CYS A 94 -1.27 18.14 6.68
CA CYS A 94 -0.53 17.90 7.91
C CYS A 94 0.06 19.20 8.44
N VAL A 95 -0.01 19.40 9.76
CA VAL A 95 0.56 20.55 10.46
C VAL A 95 1.46 20.05 11.58
N TYR A 96 2.65 20.63 11.68
CA TYR A 96 3.67 20.29 12.66
C TYR A 96 4.20 21.56 13.30
N GLU A 97 4.61 21.49 14.56
CA GLU A 97 5.14 22.63 15.31
C GLU A 97 6.50 22.28 15.93
N THR A 98 7.37 23.29 16.01
CA THR A 98 8.61 23.19 16.77
C THR A 98 8.37 23.42 18.25
N HIS A 99 9.37 23.15 19.08
CA HIS A 99 9.41 23.76 20.40
C HIS A 99 9.64 25.27 20.25
N THR A 100 9.30 26.01 21.29
CA THR A 100 9.59 27.44 21.41
C THR A 100 11.04 27.67 21.81
N ASP A 101 11.67 28.68 21.22
CA ASP A 101 13.01 29.13 21.61
C ASP A 101 12.88 30.31 22.61
N PRO A 102 12.97 30.05 23.93
CA PRO A 102 12.74 31.07 24.93
C PRO A 102 13.81 32.16 24.86
N ASN A 103 13.38 33.41 24.79
CA ASN A 103 14.19 34.62 24.61
C ASN A 103 15.05 34.62 23.33
N GLY A 104 14.64 33.86 22.30
CA GLY A 104 15.31 33.80 21.00
C GLY A 104 15.35 35.14 20.27
N GLY A 105 14.37 36.01 20.53
CA GLY A 105 14.31 37.37 20.00
C GLY A 105 14.43 37.39 18.47
N LYS A 106 15.44 38.09 17.94
CA LYS A 106 15.65 38.19 16.49
C LYS A 106 16.41 37.02 15.85
N ASN A 107 17.05 36.15 16.63
CA ASN A 107 17.90 35.09 16.08
C ASN A 107 17.56 33.72 16.68
N PRO A 108 16.32 33.24 16.54
CA PRO A 108 15.92 32.01 17.18
C PRO A 108 16.51 30.76 16.55
N ARG A 109 16.62 29.70 17.34
CA ARG A 109 17.18 28.40 16.96
C ARG A 109 16.33 27.27 17.50
N TRP A 110 15.94 26.35 16.62
CA TRP A 110 15.15 25.18 16.97
C TRP A 110 15.88 23.88 16.67
N ASN A 111 16.53 23.76 15.52
CA ASN A 111 17.14 22.50 15.07
C ASN A 111 16.16 21.31 15.17
N LYS A 112 14.89 21.55 14.86
CA LYS A 112 13.83 20.53 14.93
C LYS A 112 13.69 19.85 13.58
N ILE A 113 13.77 18.52 13.58
CA ILE A 113 13.47 17.68 12.42
C ILE A 113 12.00 17.25 12.49
N THR A 114 11.27 17.53 11.42
CA THR A 114 9.89 17.13 11.19
C THR A 114 9.85 16.16 10.03
N GLN A 115 9.31 14.96 10.24
CA GLN A 115 9.13 13.95 9.20
C GLN A 115 7.68 13.93 8.76
N CYS A 116 7.44 14.16 7.47
CA CYS A 116 6.12 14.16 6.86
C CYS A 116 6.05 13.09 5.77
N LEU A 117 4.96 12.32 5.72
CA LEU A 117 4.63 11.51 4.56
C LEU A 117 4.07 12.45 3.49
N LEU A 118 4.76 12.59 2.38
CA LEU A 118 4.43 13.55 1.33
C LEU A 118 3.33 12.96 0.43
N PRO A 119 2.12 13.55 0.39
CA PRO A 119 1.04 13.07 -0.48
C PRO A 119 1.36 13.38 -1.96
N GLN A 120 0.84 12.57 -2.87
CA GLN A 120 0.95 12.84 -4.30
C GLN A 120 0.34 14.21 -4.66
N GLY A 121 1.07 15.00 -5.46
CA GLY A 121 0.62 16.33 -5.93
C GLY A 121 0.94 17.50 -4.99
N VAL A 122 1.37 17.24 -3.75
CA VAL A 122 1.85 18.29 -2.84
C VAL A 122 3.31 18.61 -3.13
N ASN A 123 3.59 19.85 -3.51
CA ASN A 123 4.94 20.33 -3.82
C ASN A 123 5.31 21.62 -3.07
N THR A 124 4.45 22.11 -2.17
CA THR A 124 4.68 23.32 -1.38
C THR A 124 4.66 23.03 0.11
N ILE A 125 5.47 23.78 0.83
CA ILE A 125 5.55 23.78 2.29
C ILE A 125 5.26 25.22 2.73
N SER A 126 4.26 25.39 3.60
CA SER A 126 3.99 26.68 4.24
C SER A 126 4.59 26.70 5.63
N ILE A 127 5.25 27.79 5.97
CA ILE A 127 5.98 27.95 7.23
C ILE A 127 5.56 29.28 7.83
N GLU A 128 5.18 29.24 9.09
CA GLU A 128 4.73 30.39 9.86
C GLU A 128 5.55 30.44 11.15
N ILE A 129 6.00 31.62 11.53
CA ILE A 129 6.77 31.88 12.76
C ILE A 129 5.88 32.70 13.67
N TYR A 130 5.62 32.17 14.86
CA TYR A 130 4.81 32.77 15.90
C TYR A 130 5.68 33.18 17.09
N ASP A 131 5.24 34.18 17.84
CA ASP A 131 5.74 34.57 19.16
C ASP A 131 4.78 34.03 20.22
N GLU A 132 5.24 33.07 21.03
CA GLU A 132 4.45 32.48 22.11
C GLU A 132 4.22 33.50 23.22
N ARG A 133 2.98 33.66 23.67
CA ARG A 133 2.64 34.64 24.71
C ARG A 133 1.90 34.00 25.88
N SER A 134 2.38 34.26 27.09
CA SER A 134 1.78 33.66 28.30
C SER A 134 0.38 34.18 28.64
N PHE A 135 0.03 35.40 28.23
CA PHE A 135 -1.20 36.09 28.66
C PHE A 135 -2.12 36.53 27.51
N THR A 136 -1.70 36.34 26.26
CA THR A 136 -2.47 36.72 25.07
C THR A 136 -2.34 35.63 24.02
N MET A 137 -3.12 35.73 22.95
CA MET A 137 -2.92 34.84 21.79
C MET A 137 -1.53 35.03 21.20
N ASP A 138 -0.98 33.93 20.66
CA ASP A 138 0.29 33.92 19.96
C ASP A 138 0.21 34.79 18.72
N GLU A 139 1.27 35.56 18.49
CA GLU A 139 1.29 36.53 17.40
C GLU A 139 2.07 35.97 16.21
N LEU A 140 1.47 36.01 15.02
CA LEU A 140 2.19 35.71 13.78
C LEU A 140 3.21 36.82 13.52
N ILE A 141 4.48 36.44 13.50
CA ILE A 141 5.62 37.33 13.28
C ILE A 141 5.98 37.37 11.80
N ALA A 142 6.17 36.19 11.21
CA ALA A 142 6.66 36.05 9.86
C ALA A 142 6.13 34.77 9.21
N TRP A 143 6.12 34.70 7.89
CA TRP A 143 5.70 33.51 7.17
C TRP A 143 6.38 33.41 5.82
N THR A 144 6.44 32.21 5.26
CA THR A 144 6.93 31.97 3.91
C THR A 144 6.31 30.70 3.35
N THR A 145 6.23 30.62 2.02
CA THR A 145 5.79 29.42 1.31
C THR A 145 6.89 29.03 0.34
N ILE A 146 7.42 27.83 0.51
CA ILE A 146 8.53 27.33 -0.30
C ILE A 146 8.04 26.17 -1.16
N THR A 147 8.46 26.16 -2.42
CA THR A 147 8.27 25.01 -3.31
C THR A 147 9.41 24.03 -3.07
N ILE A 148 9.10 22.75 -2.93
CA ILE A 148 10.08 21.70 -2.71
C ILE A 148 10.98 21.60 -3.95
N PRO A 149 12.30 21.78 -3.83
CA PRO A 149 13.22 21.70 -4.97
C PRO A 149 13.22 20.30 -5.60
N GLN A 150 13.40 20.22 -6.92
CA GLN A 150 13.46 18.93 -7.63
C GLN A 150 14.65 18.07 -7.19
N GLN A 151 15.76 18.71 -6.82
CA GLN A 151 16.94 18.06 -6.26
C GLN A 151 16.58 17.25 -5.00
N VAL A 152 15.73 17.84 -4.13
CA VAL A 152 15.23 17.14 -2.95
C VAL A 152 14.42 15.92 -3.35
N MET A 153 13.50 16.07 -4.30
CA MET A 153 12.67 14.95 -4.79
C MET A 153 13.51 13.80 -5.39
N ASN A 154 14.68 14.11 -5.93
CA ASN A 154 15.63 13.12 -6.45
C ASN A 154 16.47 12.41 -5.36
N GLY A 155 16.29 12.79 -4.09
CA GLY A 155 16.98 12.21 -2.94
C GLY A 155 18.19 13.01 -2.43
N GLU A 156 18.47 14.18 -3.02
CA GLU A 156 19.53 15.06 -2.52
C GLU A 156 19.08 15.85 -1.28
N THR A 157 20.04 16.26 -0.46
CA THR A 157 19.77 17.16 0.66
C THR A 157 20.01 18.60 0.22
N HIS A 158 19.02 19.48 0.43
CA HIS A 158 19.10 20.89 0.08
C HIS A 158 19.00 21.74 1.35
N GLU A 159 20.01 22.57 1.59
CA GLU A 159 20.03 23.55 2.67
C GLU A 159 20.11 24.95 2.07
N ASP A 160 19.20 25.83 2.46
CA ASP A 160 19.23 27.23 2.02
C ASP A 160 18.54 28.18 3.01
N TRP A 161 18.71 29.47 2.79
CA TRP A 161 18.01 30.55 3.48
C TRP A 161 16.84 31.07 2.64
N TYR A 162 15.64 30.96 3.21
CA TYR A 162 14.41 31.41 2.59
C TYR A 162 13.96 32.75 3.19
N GLN A 163 13.59 33.69 2.33
CA GLN A 163 13.10 34.99 2.75
C GLN A 163 11.73 34.86 3.42
N LEU A 164 11.51 35.71 4.42
CA LEU A 164 10.30 35.76 5.23
C LEU A 164 9.49 37.01 4.89
N ASN A 165 8.20 36.81 4.70
CA ASN A 165 7.19 37.85 4.61
C ASN A 165 6.65 38.16 6.00
N GLY A 166 6.13 39.36 6.20
CA GLY A 166 5.56 39.74 7.48
C GLY A 166 4.95 41.12 7.46
N LYS A 167 4.94 41.75 8.64
CA LYS A 167 4.34 43.08 8.84
C LYS A 167 5.15 44.19 8.17
N LEU A 168 6.44 43.96 7.93
CA LEU A 168 7.29 44.91 7.21
C LEU A 168 7.11 44.86 5.68
N GLY A 169 6.46 43.81 5.17
CA GLY A 169 6.27 43.57 3.75
C GLY A 169 6.87 42.24 3.30
N ASP A 170 6.80 42.00 1.99
CA ASP A 170 7.24 40.75 1.37
C ASP A 170 8.78 40.66 1.32
N GLY A 171 9.34 39.59 1.85
CA GLY A 171 10.79 39.36 1.93
C GLY A 171 11.57 40.32 2.84
N LEU A 172 10.87 41.12 3.65
CA LEU A 172 11.48 42.13 4.52
C LEU A 172 11.51 41.73 6.00
N GLU A 173 10.86 40.62 6.37
CA GLU A 173 10.78 40.17 7.77
C GLU A 173 12.01 39.36 8.20
N GLY A 174 12.97 39.16 7.29
CA GLY A 174 14.21 38.44 7.52
C GLY A 174 14.27 37.13 6.74
N MET A 175 14.99 36.15 7.27
CA MET A 175 15.28 34.90 6.57
C MET A 175 15.30 33.70 7.52
N ILE A 176 14.90 32.52 7.06
CA ILE A 176 14.92 31.25 7.80
C ILE A 176 15.79 30.22 7.08
N ASN A 177 16.64 29.51 7.83
CA ASN A 177 17.49 28.44 7.32
C ASN A 177 16.78 27.09 7.48
N ILE A 178 16.62 26.39 6.36
CA ILE A 178 15.84 25.15 6.29
C ILE A 178 16.67 24.10 5.54
N VAL A 179 16.72 22.89 6.10
CA VAL A 179 17.30 21.73 5.44
C VAL A 179 16.17 20.78 5.04
N LEU A 180 16.11 20.44 3.76
CA LEU A 180 15.14 19.52 3.18
C LEU A 180 15.85 18.27 2.67
N SER A 181 15.31 17.11 2.99
CA SER A 181 15.70 15.84 2.37
C SER A 181 14.48 14.96 2.16
N TYR A 182 14.52 14.12 1.14
CA TYR A 182 13.41 13.25 0.81
C TYR A 182 13.88 11.82 0.56
N THR A 183 13.10 10.88 1.04
CA THR A 183 13.30 9.45 0.80
C THR A 183 12.04 8.92 0.14
N ALA A 184 12.14 8.55 -1.13
CA ALA A 184 11.04 7.92 -1.83
C ALA A 184 10.56 6.69 -1.06
N ALA A 185 9.24 6.53 -0.92
CA ALA A 185 8.72 5.28 -0.41
C ALA A 185 9.14 4.20 -1.43
N PRO A 186 9.58 3.02 -0.99
CA PRO A 186 9.68 1.90 -1.90
C PRO A 186 8.29 1.76 -2.51
N GLN A 187 8.18 2.05 -3.81
CA GLN A 187 7.01 1.65 -4.56
C GLN A 187 6.88 0.17 -4.25
N PRO A 188 5.73 -0.30 -3.74
CA PRO A 188 5.49 -1.72 -3.79
C PRO A 188 5.60 -2.02 -5.27
N TYR A 189 6.72 -2.62 -5.68
CA TYR A 189 6.70 -3.59 -6.77
C TYR A 189 5.42 -4.32 -6.52
N MET A 190 4.49 -4.19 -7.45
CA MET A 190 3.19 -4.83 -7.36
C MET A 190 3.53 -6.29 -7.12
N CYS A 191 3.54 -6.74 -5.86
CA CYS A 191 3.38 -8.13 -5.57
C CYS A 191 2.08 -8.40 -6.31
N PRO A 192 2.09 -9.23 -7.36
CA PRO A 192 0.86 -9.50 -8.07
C PRO A 192 -0.10 -9.91 -6.97
N MET A 193 -1.12 -9.06 -6.76
CA MET A 193 -2.14 -9.30 -5.77
C MET A 193 -2.77 -10.57 -6.28
N GLY A 194 -2.26 -11.70 -5.77
CA GLY A 194 -2.82 -13.01 -6.07
C GLY A 194 -4.30 -12.89 -5.78
N PRO A 195 -5.16 -13.55 -6.59
CA PRO A 195 -6.59 -13.50 -6.38
C PRO A 195 -6.87 -13.74 -4.89
N PRO A 196 -7.80 -12.98 -4.28
CA PRO A 196 -8.04 -13.05 -2.85
C PRO A 196 -8.23 -14.52 -2.46
N ILE A 197 -7.35 -15.00 -1.58
CA ILE A 197 -7.42 -16.38 -1.08
C ILE A 197 -8.68 -16.47 -0.24
N MET A 198 -9.75 -16.98 -0.85
CA MET A 198 -10.97 -17.38 -0.16
C MET A 198 -10.65 -18.66 0.61
N VAL A 199 -10.53 -18.54 1.94
CA VAL A 199 -10.43 -19.70 2.83
C VAL A 199 -11.81 -20.34 2.91
N VAL A 200 -12.05 -21.37 2.11
CA VAL A 200 -13.31 -22.12 2.15
C VAL A 200 -13.28 -23.06 3.36
N PRO A 201 -14.27 -23.04 4.26
CA PRO A 201 -14.30 -23.97 5.38
C PRO A 201 -14.44 -25.41 4.86
N ASN A 202 -13.46 -26.26 5.14
CA ASN A 202 -13.65 -27.70 5.00
C ASN A 202 -14.50 -28.18 6.19
N VAL A 203 -15.81 -28.32 5.96
CA VAL A 203 -16.75 -28.88 6.94
C VAL A 203 -16.75 -30.43 6.97
N GLY A 204 -15.79 -31.08 6.30
CA GLY A 204 -15.55 -32.51 6.41
C GLY A 204 -14.72 -32.86 7.66
N GLY A 205 -15.39 -33.29 8.72
CA GLY A 205 -14.83 -33.61 10.03
C GLY A 205 -13.84 -34.77 10.10
N SER A 206 -12.65 -34.62 9.54
CA SER A 206 -11.54 -35.57 9.72
C SER A 206 -10.41 -34.95 10.53
N ARG A 207 -10.11 -35.60 11.67
CA ARG A 207 -8.92 -35.36 12.48
C ARG A 207 -7.68 -35.86 11.71
N VAL A 208 -7.11 -35.00 10.88
CA VAL A 208 -5.73 -35.12 10.37
C VAL A 208 -5.15 -33.71 10.26
N PRO A 209 -3.84 -33.52 10.48
CA PRO A 209 -3.21 -32.22 10.32
C PRO A 209 -3.46 -31.74 8.89
N ALA A 210 -4.08 -30.56 8.76
CA ALA A 210 -4.58 -30.03 7.50
C ALA A 210 -3.42 -29.80 6.52
N SER A 211 -3.28 -30.67 5.52
CA SER A 211 -2.64 -30.31 4.26
C SER A 211 -3.60 -29.38 3.51
N MET A 212 -3.24 -28.10 3.37
CA MET A 212 -4.02 -27.15 2.56
C MET A 212 -4.06 -27.62 1.11
N ALA A 213 -5.22 -28.07 0.65
CA ALA A 213 -5.46 -28.27 -0.77
C ALA A 213 -6.00 -26.95 -1.37
N LEU A 214 -5.26 -26.39 -2.32
CA LEU A 214 -5.62 -25.22 -3.10
C LEU A 214 -6.60 -25.64 -4.20
N TYR A 215 -7.83 -25.13 -4.17
CA TYR A 215 -8.78 -25.28 -5.27
C TYR A 215 -9.16 -23.89 -5.79
N PRO A 216 -9.15 -23.64 -7.12
CA PRO A 216 -9.76 -22.44 -7.69
C PRO A 216 -11.28 -22.49 -7.47
N ALA A 217 -11.86 -21.41 -6.95
CA ALA A 217 -13.28 -21.33 -6.65
C ALA A 217 -14.14 -21.34 -7.93
N PRO A 218 -15.30 -22.03 -7.94
CA PRO A 218 -16.24 -21.97 -9.05
C PRO A 218 -16.97 -20.62 -9.07
N SER A 219 -16.79 -19.88 -10.16
CA SER A 219 -17.48 -18.62 -10.45
C SER A 219 -18.97 -18.87 -10.73
N GLY A 220 -19.83 -18.57 -9.75
CA GLY A 220 -21.28 -18.49 -9.93
C GLY A 220 -21.67 -17.15 -10.56
N GLY A 221 -22.14 -17.19 -11.80
CA GLY A 221 -22.56 -16.02 -12.57
C GLY A 221 -22.36 -16.24 -14.07
N ALA A 222 -23.06 -17.24 -14.62
CA ALA A 222 -22.95 -17.61 -16.02
C ALA A 222 -23.63 -16.55 -16.92
N GLN A 223 -22.85 -15.60 -17.45
CA GLN A 223 -23.05 -15.18 -18.83
C GLN A 223 -22.47 -16.27 -19.73
N PRO A 224 -23.14 -16.67 -20.82
CA PRO A 224 -22.61 -17.65 -21.74
C PRO A 224 -21.22 -17.19 -22.19
N PRO A 225 -20.20 -18.07 -22.17
CA PRO A 225 -18.89 -17.72 -22.68
C PRO A 225 -19.06 -17.32 -24.14
N GLN A 226 -18.80 -16.05 -24.45
CA GLN A 226 -18.50 -15.66 -25.82
C GLN A 226 -17.31 -16.54 -26.25
N PRO A 227 -17.40 -17.24 -27.38
CA PRO A 227 -16.30 -18.06 -27.85
C PRO A 227 -15.06 -17.18 -27.92
N ILE A 228 -14.00 -17.63 -27.23
CA ILE A 228 -12.66 -17.09 -27.37
C ILE A 228 -12.36 -17.17 -28.85
N GLY A 229 -12.40 -16.02 -29.53
CA GLY A 229 -11.91 -15.90 -30.89
C GLY A 229 -10.46 -16.41 -30.92
N PRO A 230 -10.02 -17.02 -32.03
CA PRO A 230 -8.66 -17.53 -32.13
C PRO A 230 -7.67 -16.44 -31.70
N ILE A 231 -6.69 -16.82 -30.89
CA ILE A 231 -5.53 -16.00 -30.53
C ILE A 231 -4.94 -15.51 -31.85
N VAL A 232 -5.12 -14.22 -32.15
CA VAL A 232 -4.54 -13.61 -33.33
C VAL A 232 -3.06 -13.46 -33.03
N LEU A 233 -2.26 -14.41 -33.54
CA LEU A 233 -0.82 -14.24 -33.68
C LEU A 233 -0.61 -12.99 -34.54
N SER A 234 -0.25 -11.87 -33.91
CA SER A 234 0.12 -10.63 -34.56
C SER A 234 1.44 -10.86 -35.30
N GLU A 235 1.35 -11.31 -36.55
CA GLU A 235 2.49 -11.50 -37.46
C GLU A 235 3.37 -10.23 -37.58
N ALA A 236 2.76 -9.06 -37.36
CA ALA A 236 3.45 -7.77 -37.26
C ALA A 236 4.42 -7.69 -36.07
N GLU A 237 4.09 -8.27 -34.92
CA GLU A 237 4.95 -8.27 -33.74
C GLU A 237 6.10 -9.27 -33.90
N LEU A 238 5.85 -10.42 -34.53
CA LEU A 238 6.89 -11.39 -34.89
C LEU A 238 7.94 -10.75 -35.81
N LYS A 239 7.48 -10.03 -36.84
CA LYS A 239 8.37 -9.33 -37.79
C LYS A 239 9.21 -8.25 -37.10
N GLN A 240 8.63 -7.53 -36.14
CA GLN A 240 9.36 -6.52 -35.37
C GLN A 240 10.44 -7.15 -34.47
N ILE A 241 10.18 -8.34 -33.91
CA ILE A 241 11.19 -9.07 -33.11
C ILE A 241 12.31 -9.59 -34.01
N GLU A 242 11.99 -10.04 -35.23
CA GLU A 242 12.98 -10.45 -36.23
C GLU A 242 13.91 -9.29 -36.62
N GLU A 243 13.39 -8.06 -36.75
CA GLU A 243 14.20 -6.86 -37.01
C GLU A 243 15.14 -6.50 -35.84
N MET A 244 14.74 -6.77 -34.59
CA MET A 244 15.57 -6.49 -33.41
C MET A 244 16.71 -7.51 -33.22
N PHE A 245 16.55 -8.74 -33.72
CA PHE A 245 17.50 -9.84 -33.55
C PHE A 245 17.89 -10.50 -34.88
N PRO A 246 18.63 -9.79 -35.77
CA PRO A 246 19.00 -10.32 -37.09
C PRO A 246 19.96 -11.52 -37.03
N ASN A 247 20.56 -11.78 -35.87
CA ASN A 247 21.49 -12.89 -35.65
C ASN A 247 20.84 -14.16 -35.06
N ILE A 248 19.53 -14.13 -34.77
CA ILE A 248 18.78 -15.29 -34.21
C ILE A 248 17.91 -15.91 -35.30
N ASP A 249 17.87 -17.25 -35.34
CA ASP A 249 17.04 -17.99 -36.28
C ASP A 249 15.54 -17.71 -36.08
N LYS A 250 14.83 -17.50 -37.19
CA LYS A 250 13.40 -17.15 -37.21
C LYS A 250 12.51 -18.21 -36.55
N GLU A 251 12.92 -19.47 -36.62
CA GLU A 251 12.21 -20.57 -35.97
C GLU A 251 12.31 -20.51 -34.45
N VAL A 252 13.43 -20.03 -33.91
CA VAL A 252 13.63 -19.84 -32.47
C VAL A 252 12.76 -18.68 -31.98
N ILE A 253 12.76 -17.56 -32.70
CA ILE A 253 11.91 -16.40 -32.40
C ILE A 253 10.43 -16.81 -32.37
N LYS A 254 9.98 -17.58 -33.35
CA LYS A 254 8.60 -18.09 -33.41
C LYS A 254 8.27 -19.01 -32.24
N THR A 255 9.16 -19.94 -31.91
CA THR A 255 8.97 -20.87 -30.79
C THR A 255 8.88 -20.15 -29.45
N VAL A 256 9.73 -19.15 -29.22
CA VAL A 256 9.74 -18.36 -27.98
C VAL A 256 8.51 -17.44 -27.90
N PHE A 257 8.05 -16.91 -29.04
CA PHE A 257 6.82 -16.10 -29.11
C PHE A 257 5.56 -16.93 -28.83
N GLU A 258 5.51 -18.15 -29.36
CA GLU A 258 4.45 -19.12 -29.08
C GLU A 258 4.48 -19.56 -27.60
N ALA A 259 5.66 -19.83 -27.05
CA ALA A 259 5.83 -20.16 -25.62
C ALA A 259 5.36 -19.02 -24.70
N ASN A 260 5.59 -17.77 -25.11
CA ASN A 260 5.14 -16.57 -24.40
C ASN A 260 3.67 -16.18 -24.72
N ARG A 261 2.91 -17.05 -25.40
CA ARG A 261 1.49 -16.84 -25.75
C ARG A 261 1.22 -15.51 -26.48
N GLY A 262 2.15 -15.10 -27.36
CA GLY A 262 2.04 -13.85 -28.11
C GLY A 262 2.45 -12.60 -27.33
N ASN A 263 3.08 -12.74 -26.16
CA ASN A 263 3.63 -11.61 -25.42
C ASN A 263 4.99 -11.19 -26.01
N LYS A 264 5.01 -10.04 -26.70
CA LYS A 264 6.20 -9.43 -27.31
C LYS A 264 7.31 -9.14 -26.29
N ASP A 265 6.99 -8.49 -25.17
CA ASP A 265 7.99 -8.09 -24.17
C ASP A 265 8.61 -9.30 -23.45
N GLY A 266 7.81 -10.35 -23.22
CA GLY A 266 8.30 -11.62 -22.69
C GLY A 266 9.25 -12.33 -23.65
N THR A 267 8.95 -12.27 -24.94
CA THR A 267 9.76 -12.87 -26.01
C THR A 267 11.11 -12.16 -26.15
N VAL A 268 11.12 -10.82 -26.13
CA VAL A 268 12.37 -10.03 -26.24
C VAL A 268 13.30 -10.30 -25.06
N ASN A 269 12.79 -10.33 -23.82
CA ASN A 269 13.61 -10.64 -22.64
C ASN A 269 14.19 -12.05 -22.69
N SER A 270 13.38 -13.02 -23.15
CA SER A 270 13.84 -14.40 -23.31
C SER A 270 14.93 -14.53 -24.38
N LEU A 271 14.80 -13.82 -25.51
CA LEU A 271 15.80 -13.82 -26.58
C LEU A 271 17.10 -13.11 -26.18
N LEU A 272 17.03 -12.01 -25.41
CA LEU A 272 18.22 -11.34 -24.87
C LEU A 272 19.03 -12.26 -23.96
N GLN A 273 18.35 -13.01 -23.09
CA GLN A 273 18.99 -13.96 -22.18
C GLN A 273 19.62 -15.16 -22.90
N MET A 274 19.21 -15.45 -24.14
CA MET A 274 19.81 -16.50 -24.97
C MET A 274 21.01 -16.00 -25.79
N CYS A 275 21.21 -14.69 -25.91
CA CYS A 275 22.34 -14.08 -26.62
C CYS A 275 23.51 -13.66 -25.71
N GLU A 276 23.33 -13.74 -24.39
CA GLU A 276 24.38 -13.57 -23.37
C GLU A 276 25.18 -14.87 -23.18
#